data_AF-A0A1I5PZ37-F1
#
_entry.id   AF-A0A1I5PZ37-F1
#
_cell.length_a   1.000
_cell.length_b   1.000
_cell.length_c   1.000
_cell.angle_alpha   90.00
_cell.angle_beta   90.00
_cell.angle_gamma   90.00
#
_symmetry.space_group_name_H-M   'P 1'
#
loop_
_entity.id
_entity.type
_entity.pdbx_description
1 polymer ?
#
loop_
_entity_poly.entity_id
_entity_poly.type
_entity_poly.pdbx_seq_one_letter_code
_entity_poly.pdbx_strand_id
1 'polypeptide(L)' 'MSDPEQEVTAPGRPCPHCGETMVHRHCEYVCPQHGVVFDCADTFY' A
#
# COMPACT_ATOMS: atom_id res chain seq x y z
N MET A 1 10.83 -29.97 6.22
CA MET A 1 9.95 -29.41 5.17
C MET A 1 10.28 -27.94 5.11
N SER A 2 11.04 -27.54 4.10
CA SER A 2 11.49 -26.16 3.93
C SER A 2 10.39 -25.40 3.22
N ASP A 3 9.78 -24.43 3.89
CA ASP A 3 8.86 -23.49 3.25
C ASP A 3 9.69 -22.27 2.82
N PRO A 4 9.95 -22.06 1.52
CA PRO A 4 10.42 -20.77 1.06
C PRO A 4 9.18 -19.87 0.99
N GLU A 5 8.76 -19.33 2.14
CA GLU A 5 7.75 -18.29 2.22
C GLU A 5 8.22 -17.18 1.28
N GLN A 6 7.57 -17.15 0.13
CA GLN A 6 7.84 -16.22 -0.95
C GLN A 6 7.57 -14.85 -0.37
N GLU A 7 8.62 -14.11 -0.06
CA GLU A 7 8.52 -12.69 0.24
C GLU A 7 8.10 -12.02 -1.06
N VAL A 8 6.77 -11.98 -1.27
CA VAL A 8 6.12 -11.22 -2.32
C VAL A 8 6.40 -9.77 -1.99
N THR A 9 7.60 -9.33 -2.37
CA THR A 9 7.93 -7.91 -2.49
C THR A 9 7.12 -7.43 -3.67
N ALA A 10 5.80 -7.24 -3.48
CA ALA A 10 4.94 -6.62 -4.46
C ALA A 10 5.42 -5.17 -4.57
N PRO A 11 6.04 -4.77 -5.69
CA PRO A 11 6.50 -3.40 -5.85
C PRO A 11 5.26 -2.55 -6.10
N GLY A 12 4.83 -1.80 -5.08
CA GLY A 12 3.72 -0.84 -5.19
C GLY A 12 2.37 -1.50 -5.41
N ARG A 13 1.68 -1.85 -4.32
CA ARG A 13 0.28 -2.26 -4.36
C ARG A 13 -0.54 -1.20 -5.13
N PRO A 14 -1.30 -1.58 -6.17
CA PRO A 14 -2.28 -0.68 -6.78
C PRO A 14 -3.41 -0.40 -5.78
N CYS A 15 -4.16 0.68 -5.98
CA CYS A 15 -5.26 1.04 -5.09
C CYS A 15 -6.26 -0.13 -4.96
N PRO A 16 -6.61 -0.60 -3.76
CA PRO A 16 -7.57 -1.69 -3.60
C PRO A 16 -9.00 -1.31 -4.01
N HIS A 17 -9.30 -0.01 -4.11
CA HIS A 17 -10.63 0.48 -4.49
C HIS A 17 -10.83 0.57 -6.00
N CYS A 18 -9.78 0.93 -6.75
CA CYS A 18 -9.92 1.17 -8.19
C CYS A 18 -8.79 0.61 -9.06
N GLY A 19 -7.78 -0.03 -8.46
CA GLY A 19 -6.61 -0.57 -9.17
C GLY A 19 -5.64 0.49 -9.70
N GLU A 20 -5.89 1.78 -9.43
CA GLU A 20 -5.06 2.87 -9.93
C GLU A 20 -3.69 2.89 -9.26
N THR A 21 -2.70 3.43 -9.99
CA THR A 21 -1.35 3.61 -9.43
C THR A 21 -1.38 4.58 -8.27
N MET A 22 -1.01 4.12 -7.08
CA MET A 22 -0.94 4.97 -5.90
C MET A 22 0.40 5.69 -5.84
N VAL A 23 0.37 6.92 -5.35
CA VAL A 23 1.56 7.73 -5.08
C VAL A 23 1.98 7.45 -3.64
N HIS A 24 3.24 7.03 -3.46
CA HIS A 24 3.83 6.91 -2.13
C HIS A 24 4.39 8.27 -1.71
N ARG A 25 3.82 8.88 -0.68
CA ARG A 25 4.21 10.20 -0.17
C ARG A 25 4.75 10.04 1.24
N HIS A 26 6.07 10.10 1.41
CA HIS A 26 6.77 9.85 2.68
C HIS A 26 6.55 8.43 3.24
N CYS A 27 5.45 8.24 3.97
CA CYS A 27 5.06 6.97 4.59
C CYS A 27 3.58 6.63 4.35
N GLU A 28 2.86 7.42 3.55
CA GLU A 28 1.47 7.17 3.15
C GLU A 28 1.38 6.74 1.68
N TYR A 29 0.45 5.85 1.36
CA TYR A 29 0.03 5.52 -0.01
C TYR A 29 -1.26 6.25 -0.32
N VAL A 30 -1.21 7.13 -1.31
CA VAL A 30 -2.30 8.01 -1.72
C VAL A 30 -2.78 7.64 -3.12
N CYS A 31 -4.05 7.29 -3.24
CA CYS A 31 -4.72 7.14 -4.52
C CYS A 31 -5.23 8.51 -5.00
N PRO A 32 -4.98 8.93 -6.26
CA PRO A 32 -5.47 10.21 -6.78
C PRO A 32 -7.00 10.32 -6.86
N GLN A 33 -7.72 9.19 -6.87
CA GLN A 33 -9.19 9.15 -6.92
C GLN A 33 -9.84 9.07 -5.53
N HIS A 34 -9.18 8.43 -4.57
CA HIS A 34 -9.77 8.07 -3.28
C HIS A 34 -9.11 8.76 -2.08
N GLY A 35 -7.95 9.40 -2.26
CA GLY A 35 -7.16 9.98 -1.18
C GLY A 35 -6.24 8.96 -0.51
N VAL A 36 -5.96 9.15 0.77
CA VAL A 36 -5.03 8.31 1.53
C VAL A 36 -5.63 6.92 1.76
N VAL A 37 -4.92 5.87 1.35
CA VAL A 37 -5.37 4.47 1.45
C VAL A 37 -4.59 3.71 2.51
N PHE A 38 -3.29 3.97 2.62
CA PHE A 38 -2.46 3.51 3.74
C PHE A 38 -1.78 4.72 4.32
N ASP A 39 -1.88 4.90 5.63
CA ASP A 39 -1.23 5.99 6.34
C ASP A 39 -0.39 5.38 7.47
N CYS A 40 0.85 5.87 7.65
CA CYS A 40 1.71 5.47 8.77
C CYS A 40 1.61 6.42 9.97
N ALA A 41 0.87 7.52 9.87
CA ALA A 41 0.66 8.52 10.91
C ALA A 41 -0.70 8.38 11.63
N ASP A 42 -1.64 7.60 11.09
CA ASP A 42 -2.95 7.30 11.68
C ASP A 42 -2.78 6.31 12.85
N THR A 43 -2.20 6.85 13.93
CA THR A 43 -2.05 6.21 15.24
C THR A 43 -3.17 6.67 16.19
N PHE A 44 -4.33 7.04 15.64
CA PHE A 44 -5.51 7.41 16.43
C PHE A 44 -6.46 6.21 16.63
N TYR A 45 -5.96 5.05 17.08
CA TYR A 45 -6.80 3.96 17.61
C TYR A 45 -6.03 3.00 18.54
#